data_AF-A0A7V5SIW3-F1
#
_entry.id   AF-A0A7V5SIW3-F1
#
_cell.length_a   1.000
_cell.length_b   1.000
_cell.length_c   1.000
_cell.angle_alpha   90.00
_cell.angle_beta   90.00
_cell.angle_gamma   90.00
#
_symmetry.space_group_name_H-M   'P 1'
#
loop_
_entity.id
_entity.type
_entity.pdbx_description
1 polymer ?
#
loop_
_entity_poly.entity_id
_entity_poly.type
_entity_poly.pdbx_seq_one_letter_code
_entity_poly.pdbx_strand_id
1 'polypeptide(L)' 'WIPSPIAPQRLQLILPPGLESARVLLYSVLGQLVAQGRGDISVEQLPSGVYWLVVESTPQRWIKSVGLVR' A
#
# COMPACT_ATOMS: atom_id res chain seq x y z
N TRP A 1 -10.90 27.24 13.00
CA TRP A 1 -11.10 26.30 11.88
C TRP A 1 -10.31 25.05 12.21
N ILE A 2 -10.98 23.94 12.48
CA ILE A 2 -10.35 22.64 12.77
C ILE A 2 -10.34 21.90 11.41
N PRO A 3 -9.19 21.47 10.86
CA PRO A 3 -9.20 20.76 9.59
C PRO A 3 -10.06 19.49 9.71
N SER A 4 -11.02 19.39 8.80
CA SER A 4 -11.99 18.29 8.71
C SER A 4 -11.27 16.93 8.66
N PRO A 5 -11.74 15.92 9.41
CA PRO A 5 -11.08 14.63 9.46
C PRO A 5 -11.15 13.96 8.08
N ILE A 6 -10.01 13.97 7.40
CA ILE A 6 -9.47 12.82 6.67
C ILE A 6 -10.58 12.00 6.00
N ALA A 7 -11.18 12.51 4.92
CA ALA A 7 -12.00 11.63 4.12
C ALA A 7 -11.15 10.38 3.71
N PRO A 8 -11.74 9.20 3.69
CA PRO A 8 -11.05 7.96 3.35
C PRO A 8 -10.46 7.99 1.93
N GLN A 9 -9.25 7.47 1.73
CA GLN A 9 -8.67 7.23 0.39
C GLN A 9 -8.66 5.74 0.05
N ARG A 10 -8.67 5.42 -1.24
CA ARG A 10 -8.53 4.05 -1.75
C ARG A 10 -7.17 3.89 -2.42
N LEU A 11 -6.45 2.82 -2.05
CA LEU A 11 -5.28 2.36 -2.76
C LEU A 11 -5.63 1.05 -3.45
N GLN A 12 -5.38 0.97 -4.75
CA GLN A 12 -5.43 -0.28 -5.50
C GLN A 12 -4.08 -0.46 -6.20
N LEU A 13 -3.44 -1.61 -5.95
CA LEU A 13 -2.27 -2.03 -6.70
C LEU A 13 -2.63 -3.27 -7.52
N ILE A 14 -2.26 -3.24 -8.79
CA ILE A 14 -2.36 -4.37 -9.69
C ILE A 14 -0.95 -4.61 -10.21
N LEU A 15 -0.38 -5.79 -9.94
CA LEU A 15 0.93 -6.13 -10.47
C LEU A 15 0.82 -6.55 -11.95
N PRO A 16 1.88 -6.33 -12.75
CA PRO A 16 1.91 -6.82 -14.12
C PRO A 16 1.87 -8.36 -14.17
N PRO A 17 1.47 -8.95 -15.32
CA PRO A 17 1.50 -10.40 -15.52
C PRO A 17 2.87 -11.00 -15.22
N GLY A 18 2.90 -12.20 -14.66
CA GLY A 18 4.11 -12.89 -14.19
C GLY A 18 4.50 -12.59 -12.74
N LEU A 19 3.77 -11.71 -12.05
CA LEU A 19 3.95 -11.41 -10.62
C LEU A 19 2.71 -11.76 -9.77
N GLU A 20 1.83 -12.64 -10.26
CA GLU A 20 0.60 -13.04 -9.58
C GLU A 20 0.86 -13.74 -8.24
N SER A 21 2.00 -14.42 -8.11
CA SER A 21 2.44 -15.07 -6.88
C SER A 21 3.20 -14.15 -5.93
N ALA A 22 3.54 -12.93 -6.37
CA ALA A 22 4.31 -11.99 -5.56
C ALA A 22 3.47 -11.51 -4.39
N ARG A 23 4.09 -11.49 -3.20
CA ARG A 23 3.44 -11.01 -1.98
C ARG A 23 3.50 -9.49 -1.95
N VAL A 24 2.36 -8.86 -1.77
CA VAL A 24 2.22 -7.39 -1.69
C VAL A 24 1.89 -7.03 -0.25
N LEU A 25 2.63 -6.08 0.32
CA LEU A 25 2.49 -5.64 1.70
C LEU A 25 2.46 -4.12 1.73
N LEU A 26 1.52 -3.56 2.48
CA LEU A 26 1.43 -2.13 2.73
C LEU A 26 1.68 -1.89 4.21
N TYR A 27 2.69 -1.09 4.53
CA TYR A 27 3.00 -0.66 5.89
C TYR A 27 2.72 0.83 6.06
N SER A 28 2.32 1.24 7.27
CA SER A 28 2.34 2.64 7.66
C SER A 28 3.77 3.14 7.76
N VAL A 29 3.97 4.47 7.79
CA VAL A 29 5.30 5.06 8.02
C VAL A 29 5.94 4.61 9.34
N LEU A 30 5.12 4.18 10.32
CA LEU A 30 5.56 3.65 11.61
C LEU A 30 5.94 2.16 11.56
N GLY A 31 5.89 1.53 10.38
CA GLY A 31 6.25 0.13 10.18
C GLY A 31 5.16 -0.88 10.56
N GLN A 32 3.94 -0.42 10.85
CA GLN A 32 2.81 -1.31 11.12
C GLN A 32 2.24 -1.84 9.81
N LEU A 33 2.00 -3.16 9.71
CA LEU A 33 1.34 -3.75 8.56
C LEU A 33 -0.12 -3.28 8.51
N VAL A 34 -0.49 -2.60 7.43
CA VAL A 34 -1.84 -2.06 7.21
C VAL A 34 -2.66 -3.03 6.39
N ALA A 35 -2.06 -3.62 5.35
CA ALA A 35 -2.73 -4.58 4.50
C ALA A 35 -1.73 -5.50 3.79
N GLN A 36 -2.21 -6.64 3.31
CA GLN A 36 -1.43 -7.59 2.53
C GLN A 36 -2.27 -8.27 1.46
N GLY A 37 -1.61 -8.74 0.39
CA GLY A 37 -2.21 -9.51 -0.69
C GLY A 37 -1.18 -10.31 -1.48
N ARG A 38 -1.62 -10.98 -2.55
CA ARG A 38 -0.77 -11.67 -3.52
C ARG A 38 -1.21 -11.31 -4.93
N GLY A 39 -0.30 -10.81 -5.76
CA GLY A 39 -0.62 -10.32 -7.11
C GLY A 39 -1.32 -8.95 -7.11
N ASP A 40 -2.18 -8.69 -6.12
CA ASP A 40 -2.90 -7.43 -5.95
C ASP A 40 -3.10 -7.06 -4.48
N ILE A 41 -3.50 -5.81 -4.25
CA ILE A 41 -4.03 -5.33 -2.97
C ILE A 41 -5.03 -4.20 -3.22
N SER A 42 -6.16 -4.22 -2.51
CA SER A 42 -7.14 -3.13 -2.51
C SER A 42 -7.46 -2.76 -1.06
N VAL A 43 -7.15 -1.53 -0.69
CA VAL A 43 -7.38 -1.02 0.66
C VAL A 43 -8.24 0.23 0.56
N GLU A 44 -9.32 0.24 1.30
CA GLU A 44 -10.20 1.39 1.43
C GLU A 44 -9.97 2.09 2.76
N GLN A 45 -10.43 3.33 2.84
CA GLN A 45 -10.40 4.12 4.06
C GLN A 45 -9.01 4.38 4.64
N LEU A 46 -8.00 4.45 3.78
CA LEU A 46 -6.67 4.87 4.18
C LEU A 46 -6.65 6.37 4.51
N PRO A 47 -6.13 6.76 5.70
CA PRO A 47 -5.81 8.14 5.99
C PRO A 47 -4.81 8.71 4.99
N SER A 48 -4.90 10.02 4.73
CA SER A 48 -3.83 10.74 4.04
C SER A 48 -2.51 10.58 4.82
N GLY A 49 -1.42 10.35 4.11
CA GLY A 49 -0.12 10.09 4.71
C GLY A 49 0.83 9.33 3.79
N VAL A 50 1.97 8.93 4.33
CA VAL A 50 2.98 8.14 3.62
C VAL A 50 2.92 6.70 4.10
N TYR A 51 2.99 5.79 3.14
CA TYR A 51 2.99 4.33 3.34
C TYR A 51 4.18 3.71 2.63
N TRP A 52 4.62 2.56 3.11
CA TRP A 52 5.64 1.73 2.47
C TRP A 52 4.98 0.56 1.78
N LEU A 53 5.05 0.54 0.45
CA LEU A 53 4.65 -0.59 -0.35
C LEU A 53 5.85 -1.52 -0.54
N VAL A 54 5.68 -2.79 -0.20
CA VAL A 54 6.69 -3.84 -0.36
C VAL A 54 6.12 -4.94 -1.24
N VAL A 55 6.86 -5.32 -2.27
CA VAL A 55 6.52 -6.43 -3.17
C VAL A 55 7.64 -7.45 -3.11
N GLU A 56 7.31 -8.70 -2.77
CA GLU A 56 8.26 -9.80 -2.62
C GLU A 56 7.94 -10.90 -3.63
N SER A 57 8.87 -11.21 -4.52
CA SER A 57 8.78 -12.31 -5.48
C SER A 57 10.12 -13.02 -5.52
N THR A 58 10.25 -14.20 -4.92
CA THR A 58 11.54 -14.88 -4.73
C THR A 58 12.32 -14.99 -6.05
N PRO A 59 13.56 -14.49 -6.15
CA PRO A 59 14.45 -13.99 -5.09
C PRO A 59 14.44 -12.45 -4.86
N GLN A 60 13.57 -11.72 -5.54
CA GLN A 60 13.53 -10.26 -5.57
C GLN A 60 12.61 -9.66 -4.50
N ARG A 61 13.01 -8.48 -4.02
CA ARG A 61 12.22 -7.64 -3.12
C ARG A 61 12.31 -6.19 -3.57
N TRP A 62 11.16 -5.54 -3.69
CA TRP A 62 11.04 -4.13 -4.06
C TRP A 62 10.31 -3.34 -2.97
N ILE A 63 10.73 -2.10 -2.76
CA ILE A 63 10.17 -1.20 -1.74
C ILE A 63 9.96 0.18 -2.35
N LYS A 64 8.80 0.78 -2.09
CA LYS A 64 8.45 2.12 -2.57
C LYS A 64 7.61 2.88 -1.57
N SER A 65 7.90 4.16 -1.40
CA SER A 65 7.04 5.09 -0.67
C SER A 65 5.84 5.48 -1.52
N VAL A 66 4.64 5.37 -0.96
CA VAL A 66 3.38 5.82 -1.56
C VAL A 66 2.83 6.96 -0.71
N GLY A 67 2.75 8.15 -1.29
CA GLY A 67 2.09 9.30 -0.67
C GLY A 67 0.62 9.34 -1.07
N LEU A 68 -0.26 9.24 -0.09
CA LEU A 68 -1.69 9.48 -0.25
C LEU A 68 -1.98 10.91 0.19
N VAL A 69 -2.12 11.80 -0.78
CA VAL A 69 -2.31 13.23 -0.56
C VAL A 69 -3.71 13.63 -1.03
N ARG A 70 -4.32 14.57 -0.31
CA ARG A 70 -5.47 15.30 -0.80
C ARG A 70 -5.03 16.64 -1.35
#